data_AF-T0T5T8-F1
#
_entry.id   AF-T0T5T8-F1
#
_cell.length_a   1.000
_cell.length_b   1.000
_cell.length_c   1.000
_cell.angle_alpha   90.00
_cell.angle_beta   90.00
_cell.angle_gamma   90.00
#
_symmetry.space_group_name_H-M   'P 1'
#
loop_
_entity.id
_entity.type
_entity.pdbx_description
1 polymer ?
#
loop_
_entity_poly.entity_id
_entity_poly.type
_entity_poly.pdbx_seq_one_letter_code
_entity_poly.pdbx_strand_id
1 'polypeptide(L)'
;MTKKTLFIIPILLIAFYFYKQSNQSHEKQVSEIKRKLPEKEIEEAATQGPEAQSLKASPQVKDLEVVIKSIDKEVSKSQYWDMTIDFTQSEREILAKIDAVKIYEHSKKVISNIAGCIEDHCGLSADQDGYFDPSNTTADKLLARNLKLLNLVSQEAQILDYNLDEIDYDQIFTSQNAEVQLEGIKLYLANNDSPDDLLGLIDKATKFKDETKGQFFAQMDNVTQQVPELRHAYVQTIGKMLTNENGNSIVEISENLSNLNLDIEELDQIMKSSCSIASQKIKKVLEVNFNDYIKAKNYNTNYNEVCP
;
A
#
# COMPACT_ATOMS: atom_id res chain seq x y z
N MET A 1 16.97 47.41 -43.02
CA MET A 1 16.53 46.00 -43.18
C MET A 1 17.77 45.18 -43.55
N THR A 2 18.20 44.14 -42.85
CA THR A 2 17.63 43.44 -41.69
C THR A 2 18.80 42.76 -40.95
N LYS A 3 19.29 43.42 -39.89
CA LYS A 3 20.18 42.81 -38.89
C LYS A 3 19.35 41.83 -38.05
N LYS A 4 19.18 40.59 -38.51
CA LYS A 4 18.52 39.53 -37.69
C LYS A 4 19.26 38.19 -37.66
N THR A 5 20.32 38.01 -38.44
CA THR A 5 21.00 36.71 -38.54
C THR A 5 22.21 36.55 -37.62
N LEU A 6 22.64 37.60 -36.90
CA LEU A 6 23.82 37.51 -36.01
C LEU A 6 23.52 37.22 -34.52
N PHE A 7 22.25 37.16 -34.11
CA PHE A 7 21.88 36.96 -32.69
C PHE A 7 21.47 35.52 -32.33
N ILE A 8 21.27 34.63 -33.29
CA ILE A 8 20.79 33.25 -33.02
C ILE A 8 21.95 32.32 -32.63
N ILE A 9 23.14 32.53 -33.21
CA ILE A 9 24.33 31.72 -32.95
C ILE A 9 24.80 31.79 -31.48
N PRO A 10 24.89 32.96 -30.81
CA PRO A 10 25.29 33.00 -29.41
C PRO A 10 24.26 32.37 -28.47
N ILE A 11 22.95 32.48 -28.77
CA ILE A 11 21.88 31.91 -27.93
C ILE A 11 21.91 30.38 -27.98
N LEU A 12 22.12 29.79 -29.17
CA LEU A 12 22.25 28.33 -29.31
C LEU A 12 23.50 27.78 -28.62
N LEU A 13 24.61 28.52 -28.64
CA LEU A 13 25.83 28.13 -27.92
C LEU A 13 25.66 28.20 -26.39
N ILE A 14 24.93 29.20 -25.89
CA ILE A 14 24.61 29.31 -24.45
C ILE A 14 23.68 28.17 -24.03
N ALA A 15 22.63 27.87 -24.80
CA ALA A 15 21.73 26.76 -24.52
C ALA A 15 22.46 25.40 -24.55
N PHE A 16 23.37 25.19 -25.50
CA PHE A 16 24.19 23.98 -25.57
C PHE A 16 25.18 23.88 -24.39
N TYR A 17 25.73 25.00 -23.95
CA TYR A 17 26.59 25.05 -22.77
C TYR A 17 25.83 24.68 -21.48
N PHE A 18 24.64 25.25 -21.26
CA PHE A 18 23.79 24.90 -20.11
C PHE A 18 23.28 23.46 -20.17
N TYR A 19 22.91 22.95 -21.35
CA TYR A 19 22.52 21.55 -21.53
C TYR A 19 23.67 20.60 -21.18
N LYS A 20 24.90 20.90 -21.63
CA LYS A 20 26.08 20.09 -21.33
C LYS A 20 26.48 20.16 -19.84
N GLN A 21 26.31 21.33 -19.21
CA GLN A 21 26.57 21.51 -17.78
C GLN A 21 25.54 20.78 -16.90
N SER A 22 24.26 20.76 -17.29
CA SER A 22 23.20 20.01 -16.62
C SER A 22 23.46 18.50 -16.64
N ASN A 23 23.80 17.94 -17.80
CA ASN A 23 24.10 16.51 -17.92
C ASN A 23 25.36 16.10 -17.14
N GLN A 24 26.41 16.94 -17.10
CA GLN A 24 27.59 16.66 -16.27
C GLN A 24 27.32 16.74 -14.76
N SER A 25 26.35 17.54 -14.32
CA SER A 25 25.98 17.64 -12.91
C SER A 25 25.11 16.46 -12.45
N HIS A 26 24.22 15.97 -13.33
CA HIS A 26 23.44 14.74 -13.08
C HIS A 26 24.33 13.48 -13.04
N GLU A 27 25.30 13.35 -13.95
CA GLU A 27 26.20 12.19 -13.98
C GLU A 27 27.09 12.13 -12.73
N LYS A 28 27.54 13.29 -12.23
CA LYS A 28 28.31 13.37 -10.98
C LYS A 28 27.47 13.04 -9.75
N GLN A 29 26.24 13.57 -9.64
CA GLN A 29 25.34 13.25 -8.52
C GLN A 29 24.94 11.76 -8.49
N VAL A 30 24.69 11.13 -9.63
CA VAL A 30 24.38 9.68 -9.69
C VAL A 30 25.60 8.83 -9.32
N SER A 31 26.82 9.27 -9.65
CA SER A 31 28.06 8.57 -9.28
C SER A 31 28.43 8.73 -7.80
N GLU A 32 28.07 9.85 -7.17
CA GLU A 32 28.36 10.14 -5.75
C GLU A 32 27.33 9.51 -4.80
N ILE A 33 26.07 9.36 -5.23
CA ILE A 33 25.03 8.62 -4.49
C ILE A 33 25.32 7.10 -4.50
N LYS A 34 25.86 6.56 -5.61
CA LYS A 34 26.29 5.14 -5.67
C LYS A 34 27.52 4.81 -4.83
N ARG A 35 28.25 5.80 -4.30
CA ARG A 35 29.49 5.59 -3.52
C ARG A 35 29.34 5.76 -2.01
N LYS A 36 28.14 6.09 -1.51
CA LYS A 36 27.86 6.31 -0.08
C LYS A 36 26.81 5.38 0.54
N LEU A 37 26.35 4.34 -0.17
CA LEU A 37 25.66 3.24 0.49
C LEU A 37 26.72 2.29 1.08
N PRO A 38 26.73 2.03 2.40
CA PRO A 38 27.58 1.01 2.97
C PRO A 38 27.07 -0.36 2.51
N GLU A 39 27.82 -0.96 1.60
CA GLU A 39 27.64 -2.29 1.05
C GLU A 39 28.14 -3.33 2.07
N LYS A 40 27.50 -3.40 3.24
CA LYS A 40 27.59 -4.47 4.26
C LYS A 40 26.76 -4.10 5.48
N GLU A 41 25.48 -4.51 5.48
CA GLU A 41 24.60 -4.76 6.64
C GLU A 41 23.14 -4.89 6.14
N ILE A 42 22.89 -5.75 5.15
CA ILE A 42 21.52 -6.24 4.81
C ILE A 42 21.59 -7.75 4.54
N GLU A 43 22.36 -8.45 5.36
CA GLU A 43 22.46 -9.91 5.31
C GLU A 43 22.47 -10.47 6.74
N GLU A 44 21.53 -9.99 7.58
CA GLU A 44 21.18 -10.61 8.87
C GLU A 44 19.87 -10.03 9.44
N ALA A 45 18.81 -9.99 8.63
CA ALA A 45 17.42 -9.85 9.12
C ALA A 45 16.41 -10.67 8.29
N ALA A 46 16.89 -11.52 7.37
CA ALA A 46 16.09 -12.41 6.55
C ALA A 46 16.30 -13.87 7.00
N THR A 47 15.94 -14.17 8.25
CA THR A 47 15.73 -15.56 8.68
C THR A 47 14.45 -15.65 9.50
N GLN A 48 13.34 -15.47 8.81
CA GLN A 48 12.05 -16.01 9.21
C GLN A 48 11.56 -16.94 8.11
N GLY A 49 11.97 -18.22 8.19
CA GLY A 49 11.33 -19.38 7.53
C GLY A 49 11.23 -19.37 6.00
N PRO A 50 11.11 -20.55 5.37
CA PRO A 50 10.49 -20.58 4.06
C PRO A 50 9.02 -20.21 4.28
N GLU A 51 8.59 -19.03 3.81
CA GLU A 51 7.20 -18.83 3.43
C GLU A 51 6.87 -19.99 2.49
N ALA A 52 6.17 -20.99 3.00
CA ALA A 52 5.50 -21.94 2.14
C ALA A 52 4.63 -21.07 1.24
N GLN A 53 4.92 -21.08 -0.06
CA GLN A 53 4.00 -20.60 -1.08
C GLN A 53 2.68 -21.33 -0.83
N SER A 54 1.80 -20.69 -0.06
CA SER A 54 0.42 -21.07 0.07
C SER A 54 -0.13 -20.94 -1.34
N LEU A 55 -0.14 -22.05 -2.07
CA LEU A 55 -0.85 -22.17 -3.34
C LEU A 55 -2.31 -21.86 -2.99
N LYS A 56 -2.71 -20.60 -3.14
CA LYS A 56 -4.11 -20.18 -3.02
C LYS A 56 -4.87 -21.05 -4.02
N ALA A 57 -5.77 -21.88 -3.50
CA ALA A 57 -6.52 -22.81 -4.34
C ALA A 57 -7.20 -22.04 -5.48
N SER A 58 -7.06 -22.56 -6.71
CA SER A 58 -7.73 -21.96 -7.87
C SER A 58 -9.23 -21.85 -7.59
N PRO A 59 -9.89 -20.74 -8.00
CA PRO A 59 -11.31 -20.56 -7.81
C PRO A 59 -12.10 -21.71 -8.43
N GLN A 60 -13.28 -21.98 -7.88
CA GLN A 60 -14.17 -22.93 -8.53
C GLN A 60 -14.64 -22.34 -9.86
N VAL A 61 -14.74 -23.18 -10.90
CA VAL A 61 -15.16 -22.75 -12.24
C VAL A 61 -16.50 -22.00 -12.20
N LYS A 62 -17.42 -22.42 -11.32
CA LYS A 62 -18.73 -21.79 -11.13
C LYS A 62 -18.64 -20.37 -10.57
N ASP A 63 -17.65 -20.08 -9.73
CA ASP A 63 -17.47 -18.76 -9.15
C ASP A 63 -16.95 -17.78 -10.20
N LEU A 64 -16.04 -18.26 -11.05
CA LEU A 64 -15.55 -17.51 -12.21
C LEU A 64 -16.68 -17.23 -13.19
N GLU A 65 -17.64 -18.15 -13.40
CA GLU A 65 -18.83 -17.90 -14.24
C GLU A 65 -19.76 -16.83 -13.68
N VAL A 66 -19.76 -16.59 -12.37
CA VAL A 66 -20.50 -15.47 -11.76
C VAL A 66 -19.72 -14.18 -11.99
N VAL A 67 -18.43 -14.16 -11.66
CA VAL A 67 -17.59 -12.97 -11.79
C VAL A 67 -17.48 -12.50 -13.25
N ILE A 68 -17.38 -13.42 -14.21
CA ILE A 68 -17.25 -13.08 -15.65
C ILE A 68 -18.47 -12.32 -16.18
N LYS A 69 -19.64 -12.40 -15.52
CA LYS A 69 -20.84 -11.63 -15.89
C LYS A 69 -20.70 -10.14 -15.56
N SER A 70 -19.87 -9.80 -14.59
CA SER A 70 -19.53 -8.42 -14.22
C SER A 70 -18.37 -7.87 -15.06
N ILE A 71 -17.67 -8.73 -15.81
CA ILE A 71 -16.52 -8.36 -16.66
C ILE A 71 -16.95 -8.06 -18.09
N ASP A 72 -16.42 -6.99 -18.66
CA ASP A 72 -16.62 -6.71 -20.08
C ASP A 72 -16.16 -7.88 -20.96
N LYS A 73 -16.97 -8.17 -21.99
CA LYS A 73 -16.72 -9.30 -22.89
C LYS A 73 -15.34 -9.25 -23.56
N GLU A 74 -14.83 -8.06 -23.85
CA GLU A 74 -13.51 -7.88 -24.46
C GLU A 74 -12.38 -8.19 -23.48
N VAL A 75 -12.57 -7.89 -22.19
CA VAL A 75 -11.60 -8.18 -21.12
C VAL A 75 -11.54 -9.68 -20.86
N SER A 76 -12.70 -10.33 -20.69
CA SER A 76 -12.80 -11.76 -20.40
C SER A 76 -12.40 -12.69 -21.56
N LYS A 77 -12.31 -12.16 -22.79
CA LYS A 77 -11.80 -12.89 -23.96
C LYS A 77 -10.33 -12.63 -24.26
N SER A 78 -9.69 -11.73 -23.51
CA SER A 78 -8.28 -11.43 -23.72
C SER A 78 -7.42 -12.59 -23.26
N GLN A 79 -6.28 -12.82 -23.91
CA GLN A 79 -5.28 -13.81 -23.46
C GLN A 79 -4.74 -13.51 -22.04
N TYR A 80 -4.88 -12.27 -21.57
CA TYR A 80 -4.43 -11.86 -20.24
C TYR A 80 -5.41 -12.34 -19.16
N TRP A 81 -6.70 -12.45 -19.49
CA TRP A 81 -7.71 -12.94 -18.56
C TRP A 81 -7.35 -14.33 -18.04
N ASP A 82 -7.00 -15.26 -18.93
CA ASP A 82 -6.64 -16.64 -18.58
C ASP A 82 -5.44 -16.69 -17.61
N MET A 83 -4.48 -15.78 -17.76
CA MET A 83 -3.33 -15.68 -16.85
C MET A 83 -3.70 -15.03 -15.52
N THR A 84 -4.58 -14.04 -15.54
CA THR A 84 -5.05 -13.34 -14.34
C THR A 84 -5.91 -14.25 -13.45
N ILE A 85 -6.73 -15.13 -14.04
CA ILE A 85 -7.57 -16.09 -13.28
C ILE A 85 -6.83 -17.38 -12.90
N ASP A 86 -5.59 -17.56 -13.36
CA ASP A 86 -4.74 -18.69 -12.97
C ASP A 86 -3.93 -18.34 -11.71
N PHE A 87 -4.49 -18.68 -10.56
CA PHE A 87 -3.89 -18.43 -9.24
C PHE A 87 -2.70 -19.34 -8.93
N THR A 88 -2.36 -20.30 -9.80
CA THR A 88 -1.11 -21.06 -9.68
C THR A 88 0.10 -20.26 -10.12
N GLN A 89 -0.11 -19.21 -10.92
CA GLN A 89 0.92 -18.25 -11.30
C GLN A 89 0.96 -17.09 -10.30
N SER A 90 2.15 -16.58 -10.01
CA SER A 90 2.35 -15.37 -9.23
C SER A 90 2.21 -14.11 -10.10
N GLU A 91 1.90 -12.97 -9.48
CA GLU A 91 1.82 -11.68 -10.20
C GLU A 91 3.16 -11.29 -10.85
N ARG A 92 4.27 -11.68 -10.23
CA ARG A 92 5.63 -11.51 -10.74
C ARG A 92 5.87 -12.31 -12.02
N GLU A 93 5.41 -13.56 -12.07
CA GLU A 93 5.51 -14.39 -13.28
C GLU A 93 4.66 -13.85 -14.42
N ILE A 94 3.50 -13.26 -14.11
CA ILE A 94 2.66 -12.57 -15.10
C ILE A 94 3.42 -11.36 -15.67
N LEU A 95 3.98 -10.50 -14.80
CA LEU A 95 4.74 -9.32 -15.22
C LEU A 95 5.98 -9.66 -16.06
N ALA A 96 6.62 -10.80 -15.80
CA ALA A 96 7.75 -11.27 -16.59
C ALA A 96 7.36 -11.77 -18.00
N LYS A 97 6.10 -12.15 -18.21
CA LYS A 97 5.62 -12.76 -19.48
C LYS A 97 4.83 -11.78 -20.35
N ILE A 98 4.21 -10.77 -19.75
CA ILE A 98 3.33 -9.82 -20.44
C ILE A 98 3.90 -8.40 -20.33
N ASP A 99 3.82 -7.66 -21.43
CA ASP A 99 4.18 -6.24 -21.45
C ASP A 99 3.41 -5.43 -20.38
N ALA A 100 4.12 -4.57 -19.66
CA ALA A 100 3.57 -3.82 -18.54
C ALA A 100 2.40 -2.91 -18.93
N VAL A 101 2.39 -2.33 -20.14
CA VAL A 101 1.28 -1.50 -20.62
C VAL A 101 0.02 -2.33 -20.78
N LYS A 102 0.14 -3.55 -21.27
CA LYS A 102 -0.99 -4.48 -21.42
C LYS A 102 -1.53 -4.95 -20.08
N ILE A 103 -0.66 -5.20 -19.10
CA ILE A 103 -1.08 -5.50 -17.72
C ILE A 103 -1.83 -4.31 -17.14
N TYR A 104 -1.27 -3.11 -17.25
CA TYR A 104 -1.90 -1.88 -16.79
C TYR A 104 -3.31 -1.69 -17.37
N GLU A 105 -3.45 -1.75 -18.69
CA GLU A 105 -4.75 -1.59 -19.37
C GLU A 105 -5.76 -2.68 -18.98
N HIS A 106 -5.30 -3.93 -18.83
CA HIS A 106 -6.16 -5.05 -18.45
C HIS A 106 -6.60 -4.93 -16.99
N SER A 107 -5.65 -4.77 -16.07
CA SER A 107 -5.93 -4.74 -14.64
C SER A 107 -6.80 -3.54 -14.24
N LYS A 108 -6.59 -2.37 -14.83
CA LYS A 108 -7.44 -1.20 -14.61
C LYS A 108 -8.91 -1.50 -14.95
N LYS A 109 -9.17 -2.15 -16.10
CA LYS A 109 -10.53 -2.54 -16.50
C LYS A 109 -11.12 -3.59 -15.56
N VAL A 110 -10.36 -4.64 -15.24
CA VAL A 110 -10.82 -5.69 -14.32
C VAL A 110 -11.20 -5.10 -12.96
N ILE A 111 -10.39 -4.20 -12.41
CA ILE A 111 -10.70 -3.51 -11.15
C ILE A 111 -12.01 -2.73 -11.28
N SER A 112 -12.15 -1.89 -12.31
CA SER A 112 -13.37 -1.09 -12.53
C SER A 112 -14.62 -1.96 -12.70
N ASN A 113 -14.50 -3.10 -13.40
CA ASN A 113 -15.60 -4.04 -13.60
C ASN A 113 -16.01 -4.80 -12.32
N ILE A 114 -15.05 -5.15 -11.46
CA ILE A 114 -15.30 -5.98 -10.26
C ILE A 114 -15.61 -5.13 -9.02
N ALA A 115 -15.11 -3.89 -8.92
CA ALA A 115 -15.23 -3.08 -7.71
C ALA A 115 -16.70 -2.93 -7.26
N GLY A 116 -17.61 -2.70 -8.20
CA GLY A 116 -19.04 -2.55 -7.91
C GLY A 116 -19.76 -3.82 -7.46
N CYS A 117 -19.12 -5.00 -7.56
CA CYS A 117 -19.74 -6.27 -7.19
C CYS A 117 -19.15 -6.89 -5.90
N ILE A 118 -18.25 -6.18 -5.21
CA ILE A 118 -17.69 -6.60 -3.92
C ILE A 118 -18.79 -6.64 -2.85
N GLU A 119 -19.66 -5.62 -2.81
CA GLU A 119 -20.74 -5.52 -1.82
C GLU A 119 -21.73 -6.69 -1.90
N ASP A 120 -21.94 -7.23 -3.11
CA ASP A 120 -22.81 -8.36 -3.38
C ASP A 120 -22.12 -9.73 -3.19
N HIS A 121 -20.87 -9.74 -2.70
CA HIS A 121 -20.06 -10.96 -2.52
C HIS A 121 -19.98 -11.82 -3.79
N CYS A 122 -19.72 -11.20 -4.94
CA CYS A 122 -19.74 -11.90 -6.21
C CYS A 122 -18.69 -13.02 -6.29
N GLY A 123 -19.12 -14.19 -6.80
CA GLY A 123 -18.27 -15.38 -6.81
C GLY A 123 -18.04 -15.98 -5.42
N LEU A 124 -18.96 -15.75 -4.48
CA LEU A 124 -19.05 -16.47 -3.21
C LEU A 124 -19.70 -17.84 -3.42
N SER A 125 -18.96 -18.88 -3.08
CA SER A 125 -19.47 -20.24 -2.93
C SER A 125 -19.08 -20.81 -1.58
N ALA A 126 -19.83 -21.83 -1.15
CA ALA A 126 -19.45 -22.61 0.02
C ALA A 126 -18.11 -23.33 -0.24
N ASP A 127 -17.25 -23.39 0.77
CA ASP A 127 -16.05 -24.22 0.75
C ASP A 127 -16.39 -25.71 0.90
N GLN A 128 -15.36 -26.55 1.08
CA GLN A 128 -15.52 -28.00 1.19
C GLN A 128 -16.38 -28.42 2.40
N ASP A 129 -16.43 -27.59 3.44
CA ASP A 129 -17.18 -27.82 4.68
C ASP A 129 -18.56 -27.12 4.66
N GLY A 130 -18.91 -26.47 3.55
CA GLY A 130 -20.17 -25.76 3.39
C GLY A 130 -20.18 -24.35 4.00
N TYR A 131 -19.03 -23.81 4.40
CA TYR A 131 -18.90 -22.47 4.95
C TYR A 131 -18.78 -21.43 3.83
N PHE A 132 -19.47 -20.29 4.02
CA PHE A 132 -19.43 -19.17 3.10
C PHE A 132 -18.56 -18.06 3.71
N ASP A 133 -17.42 -17.79 3.09
CA ASP A 133 -16.51 -16.72 3.52
C ASP A 133 -16.69 -15.46 2.66
N PRO A 134 -17.45 -14.46 3.12
CA PRO A 134 -17.67 -13.21 2.40
C PRO A 134 -16.40 -12.35 2.28
N SER A 135 -15.33 -12.67 3.02
CA SER A 135 -14.04 -11.96 2.95
C SER A 135 -13.07 -12.56 1.93
N ASN A 136 -13.42 -13.68 1.30
CA ASN A 136 -12.51 -14.44 0.45
C ASN A 136 -13.18 -14.94 -0.83
N THR A 137 -14.04 -14.10 -1.41
CA THR A 137 -14.73 -14.41 -2.66
C THR A 137 -13.76 -14.47 -3.84
N THR A 138 -14.19 -15.08 -4.94
CA THR A 138 -13.39 -15.08 -6.18
C THR A 138 -13.20 -13.67 -6.72
N ALA A 139 -14.20 -12.79 -6.57
CA ALA A 139 -14.07 -11.37 -6.91
C ALA A 139 -12.98 -10.68 -6.10
N ASP A 140 -12.95 -10.86 -4.77
CA ASP A 140 -11.93 -10.26 -3.90
C ASP A 140 -10.52 -10.73 -4.28
N LYS A 141 -10.35 -12.03 -4.53
CA LYS A 141 -9.06 -12.60 -4.94
C LYS A 141 -8.57 -12.02 -6.27
N LEU A 142 -9.47 -11.89 -7.26
CA LEU A 142 -9.13 -11.28 -8.55
C LEU A 142 -8.83 -9.80 -8.40
N LEU A 143 -9.59 -9.09 -7.59
CA LEU A 143 -9.39 -7.67 -7.33
C LEU A 143 -8.04 -7.41 -6.66
N ALA A 144 -7.73 -8.10 -5.56
CA ALA A 144 -6.44 -8.00 -4.87
C ALA A 144 -5.27 -8.29 -5.81
N ARG A 145 -5.40 -9.33 -6.64
CA ARG A 145 -4.40 -9.70 -7.64
C ARG A 145 -4.18 -8.61 -8.68
N ASN A 146 -5.24 -8.00 -9.20
CA ASN A 146 -5.12 -6.93 -10.19
C ASN A 146 -4.58 -5.62 -9.57
N LEU A 147 -4.93 -5.30 -8.32
CA LEU A 147 -4.34 -4.19 -7.58
C LEU A 147 -2.83 -4.41 -7.40
N LYS A 148 -2.42 -5.61 -7.02
CA LYS A 148 -1.02 -5.99 -6.88
C LYS A 148 -0.26 -5.93 -8.21
N LEU A 149 -0.87 -6.37 -9.31
CA LEU A 149 -0.29 -6.19 -10.64
C LEU A 149 -0.08 -4.71 -10.98
N LEU A 150 -1.05 -3.84 -10.69
CA LEU A 150 -0.88 -2.40 -10.89
C LEU A 150 0.21 -1.80 -10.00
N ASN A 151 0.36 -2.25 -8.75
CA ASN A 151 1.45 -1.86 -7.85
C ASN A 151 2.82 -2.27 -8.41
N LEU A 152 2.94 -3.49 -8.95
CA LEU A 152 4.20 -3.92 -9.56
C LEU A 152 4.52 -3.11 -10.83
N VAL A 153 3.51 -2.85 -11.66
CA VAL A 153 3.68 -2.03 -12.86
C VAL A 153 4.11 -0.60 -12.51
N SER A 154 3.51 0.03 -11.49
CA SER A 154 3.89 1.40 -11.09
C SER A 154 5.31 1.49 -10.56
N GLN A 155 5.82 0.42 -9.93
CA GLN A 155 7.17 0.37 -9.38
C GLN A 155 8.24 0.10 -10.44
N GLU A 156 7.93 -0.68 -11.48
CA GLU A 156 8.94 -1.29 -12.35
C GLU A 156 8.86 -0.83 -13.81
N ALA A 157 7.74 -0.26 -14.23
CA ALA A 157 7.55 0.18 -15.61
C ALA A 157 7.35 1.70 -15.69
N GLN A 158 7.98 2.31 -16.70
CA GLN A 158 7.72 3.69 -17.05
C GLN A 158 6.57 3.74 -18.08
N ILE A 159 5.36 4.00 -17.59
CA ILE A 159 4.19 4.23 -18.45
C ILE A 159 3.96 5.75 -18.52
N LEU A 160 4.04 6.31 -19.73
CA LEU A 160 3.94 7.77 -19.98
C LEU A 160 2.61 8.36 -19.49
N ASP A 161 1.50 7.63 -19.68
CA ASP A 161 0.15 8.05 -19.31
C ASP A 161 -0.45 7.15 -18.22
N TYR A 162 0.34 6.87 -17.16
CA TYR A 162 -0.15 6.13 -16.00
C TYR A 162 -1.19 6.98 -15.25
N ASN A 163 -2.46 6.58 -15.32
CA ASN A 163 -3.57 7.30 -14.70
C ASN A 163 -4.64 6.32 -14.20
N LEU A 164 -4.93 6.40 -12.90
CA LEU A 164 -5.90 5.57 -12.19
C LEU A 164 -7.17 6.31 -11.76
N ASP A 165 -7.47 7.49 -12.31
CA ASP A 165 -8.66 8.30 -11.97
C ASP A 165 -10.01 7.55 -12.08
N GLU A 166 -10.07 6.49 -12.90
CA GLU A 166 -11.27 5.66 -13.08
C GLU A 166 -11.45 4.59 -11.99
N ILE A 167 -10.47 4.40 -11.09
CA ILE A 167 -10.55 3.46 -9.99
C ILE A 167 -11.32 4.11 -8.83
N ASP A 168 -12.46 3.52 -8.48
CA ASP A 168 -13.23 3.90 -7.31
C ASP A 168 -12.59 3.28 -6.05
N TYR A 169 -11.68 4.03 -5.42
CA TYR A 169 -11.01 3.61 -4.20
C TYR A 169 -11.96 3.49 -3.00
N ASP A 170 -13.10 4.18 -2.99
CA ASP A 170 -14.06 4.07 -1.89
C ASP A 170 -14.67 2.67 -1.83
N GLN A 171 -14.98 2.09 -2.98
CA GLN A 171 -15.44 0.70 -3.08
C GLN A 171 -14.35 -0.31 -2.67
N ILE A 172 -13.09 -0.04 -3.02
CA ILE A 172 -11.96 -0.90 -2.60
C ILE A 172 -11.81 -0.87 -1.08
N PHE A 173 -11.92 0.32 -0.47
CA PHE A 173 -11.74 0.51 0.96
C PHE A 173 -12.89 -0.08 1.80
N THR A 174 -14.07 -0.30 1.23
CA THR A 174 -15.20 -0.98 1.92
C THR A 174 -15.14 -2.51 1.84
N SER A 175 -14.22 -3.07 1.05
CA SER A 175 -14.07 -4.53 0.90
C SER A 175 -13.90 -5.24 2.23
N GLN A 176 -14.49 -6.43 2.34
CA GLN A 176 -14.30 -7.29 3.51
C GLN A 176 -12.96 -8.04 3.50
N ASN A 177 -12.20 -7.95 2.40
CA ASN A 177 -10.92 -8.61 2.23
C ASN A 177 -9.77 -7.65 2.58
N ALA A 178 -8.94 -8.02 3.57
CA ALA A 178 -7.81 -7.21 4.01
C ALA A 178 -6.75 -7.01 2.91
N GLU A 179 -6.50 -8.00 2.07
CA GLU A 179 -5.53 -7.90 0.97
C GLU A 179 -5.98 -6.90 -0.10
N VAL A 180 -7.28 -6.88 -0.43
CA VAL A 180 -7.88 -5.86 -1.31
C VAL A 180 -7.65 -4.46 -0.74
N GLN A 181 -7.96 -4.25 0.55
CA GLN A 181 -7.77 -2.95 1.19
C GLN A 181 -6.28 -2.55 1.19
N LEU A 182 -5.37 -3.46 1.54
CA LEU A 182 -3.93 -3.18 1.63
C LEU A 182 -3.30 -2.88 0.27
N GLU A 183 -3.60 -3.66 -0.75
CA GLU A 183 -3.09 -3.39 -2.11
C GLU A 183 -3.72 -2.12 -2.69
N GLY A 184 -4.97 -1.83 -2.34
CA GLY A 184 -5.65 -0.57 -2.64
C GLY A 184 -4.97 0.64 -2.02
N ILE A 185 -4.63 0.58 -0.72
CA ILE A 185 -3.92 1.64 0.00
C ILE A 185 -2.55 1.87 -0.64
N LYS A 186 -1.77 0.82 -0.88
CA LYS A 186 -0.45 0.93 -1.55
C LYS A 186 -0.57 1.65 -2.88
N LEU A 187 -1.55 1.26 -3.69
CA LEU A 187 -1.76 1.85 -5.01
C LEU A 187 -2.23 3.30 -4.92
N TYR A 188 -3.11 3.61 -3.96
CA TYR A 188 -3.60 4.96 -3.71
C TYR A 188 -2.44 5.90 -3.34
N LEU A 189 -1.59 5.50 -2.38
CA LEU A 189 -0.45 6.30 -1.92
C LEU A 189 0.64 6.49 -2.99
N ALA A 190 0.79 5.52 -3.90
CA ALA A 190 1.71 5.66 -5.01
C ALA A 190 1.24 6.69 -6.07
N ASN A 191 -0.04 7.04 -6.08
CA ASN A 191 -0.66 7.86 -7.13
C ASN A 191 -1.30 9.16 -6.61
N ASN A 192 -1.39 9.35 -5.30
CA ASN A 192 -1.99 10.53 -4.67
C ASN A 192 -1.03 11.08 -3.61
N ASP A 193 -0.65 12.34 -3.75
CA ASP A 193 0.24 13.06 -2.82
C ASP A 193 -0.39 14.34 -2.25
N SER A 194 -1.62 14.64 -2.66
CA SER A 194 -2.41 15.78 -2.17
C SER A 194 -2.71 15.63 -0.67
N PRO A 195 -2.37 16.64 0.16
CA PRO A 195 -2.68 16.59 1.59
C PRO A 195 -4.16 16.39 1.91
N ASP A 196 -5.07 16.99 1.15
CA ASP A 196 -6.51 16.85 1.39
C ASP A 196 -6.99 15.41 1.16
N ASP A 197 -6.48 14.76 0.12
CA ASP A 197 -6.78 13.37 -0.22
C ASP A 197 -6.22 12.42 0.86
N LEU A 198 -5.00 12.69 1.34
CA LEU A 198 -4.37 11.92 2.41
C LEU A 198 -5.06 12.10 3.77
N LEU A 199 -5.55 13.30 4.09
CA LEU A 199 -6.41 13.52 5.27
C LEU A 199 -7.70 12.69 5.16
N GLY A 200 -8.35 12.73 3.99
CA GLY A 200 -9.54 11.93 3.72
C GLY A 200 -9.29 10.43 3.87
N LEU A 201 -8.09 9.95 3.54
CA LEU A 201 -7.69 8.56 3.76
C LEU A 201 -7.48 8.24 5.25
N ILE A 202 -6.83 9.12 6.01
CA ILE A 202 -6.66 8.97 7.48
C ILE A 202 -8.02 8.87 8.17
N ASP A 203 -9.00 9.70 7.77
CA ASP A 203 -10.34 9.68 8.33
C ASP A 203 -11.07 8.34 8.08
N LYS A 204 -10.72 7.63 7.01
CA LYS A 204 -11.28 6.31 6.67
C LYS A 204 -10.65 5.16 7.46
N ALA A 205 -9.53 5.38 8.16
CA ALA A 205 -8.78 4.32 8.87
C ALA A 205 -9.65 3.48 9.83
N THR A 206 -10.64 4.11 10.47
CA THR A 206 -11.59 3.46 11.38
C THR A 206 -12.47 2.41 10.69
N LYS A 207 -12.69 2.53 9.38
CA LYS A 207 -13.54 1.66 8.58
C LYS A 207 -12.81 0.45 8.00
N PHE A 208 -11.48 0.44 8.04
CA PHE A 208 -10.70 -0.69 7.55
C PHE A 208 -10.88 -1.93 8.43
N LYS A 209 -10.55 -3.08 7.85
CA LYS A 209 -10.47 -4.34 8.58
C LYS A 209 -9.46 -4.29 9.69
N ASP A 210 -9.74 -5.06 10.76
CA ASP A 210 -8.91 -5.09 11.96
C ASP A 210 -7.45 -5.38 11.58
N GLU A 211 -7.24 -6.40 10.72
CA GLU A 211 -5.92 -6.85 10.24
C GLU A 211 -5.24 -5.87 9.27
N THR A 212 -5.97 -4.86 8.77
CA THR A 212 -5.44 -3.85 7.84
C THR A 212 -4.91 -2.63 8.57
N LYS A 213 -5.46 -2.29 9.75
CA LYS A 213 -5.21 -1.02 10.45
C LYS A 213 -3.75 -0.80 10.81
N GLY A 214 -3.06 -1.81 11.36
CA GLY A 214 -1.64 -1.70 11.71
C GLY A 214 -0.76 -1.44 10.50
N GLN A 215 -0.96 -2.20 9.42
CA GLN A 215 -0.22 -2.02 8.18
C GLN A 215 -0.55 -0.70 7.46
N PHE A 216 -1.81 -0.24 7.53
CA PHE A 216 -2.19 1.08 7.03
C PHE A 216 -1.35 2.18 7.69
N PHE A 217 -1.23 2.16 9.02
CA PHE A 217 -0.43 3.16 9.72
C PHE A 217 1.06 3.06 9.39
N ALA A 218 1.59 1.85 9.19
CA ALA A 218 2.97 1.68 8.75
C ALA A 218 3.21 2.27 7.34
N GLN A 219 2.25 2.11 6.41
CA GLN A 219 2.35 2.69 5.06
C GLN A 219 2.22 4.21 5.07
N MET A 220 1.37 4.77 5.93
CA MET A 220 1.16 6.21 6.07
C MET A 220 2.28 6.94 6.81
N ASP A 221 3.07 6.24 7.64
CA ASP A 221 4.05 6.87 8.52
C ASP A 221 4.98 7.81 7.75
N ASN A 222 5.70 7.31 6.74
CA ASN A 222 6.62 8.10 5.93
C ASN A 222 5.94 9.23 5.16
N VAL A 223 4.72 9.02 4.67
CA VAL A 223 3.96 10.01 3.90
C VAL A 223 3.62 11.22 4.79
N THR A 224 3.29 10.97 6.05
CA THR A 224 2.84 12.02 6.98
C THR A 224 3.99 12.89 7.52
N GLN A 225 5.24 12.39 7.52
CA GLN A 225 6.39 13.10 8.10
C GLN A 225 6.67 14.48 7.49
N GLN A 226 6.28 14.69 6.23
CA GLN A 226 6.62 15.90 5.48
C GLN A 226 5.64 17.06 5.72
N VAL A 227 4.44 16.77 6.21
CA VAL A 227 3.35 17.76 6.36
C VAL A 227 2.85 17.74 7.80
N PRO A 228 3.10 18.81 8.60
CA PRO A 228 2.74 18.83 10.01
C PRO A 228 1.27 18.55 10.31
N GLU A 229 0.36 19.03 9.45
CA GLU A 229 -1.07 18.78 9.58
C GLU A 229 -1.43 17.31 9.39
N LEU A 230 -0.86 16.65 8.37
CA LEU A 230 -1.02 15.20 8.16
C LEU A 230 -0.46 14.42 9.34
N ARG A 231 0.73 14.80 9.83
CA ARG A 231 1.37 14.14 10.95
C ARG A 231 0.52 14.23 12.21
N HIS A 232 -0.02 15.41 12.49
CA HIS A 232 -0.90 15.62 13.63
C HIS A 232 -2.17 14.76 13.55
N ALA A 233 -2.85 14.76 12.39
CA ALA A 233 -4.03 13.94 12.17
C ALA A 233 -3.74 12.44 12.30
N TYR A 234 -2.61 11.99 11.77
CA TYR A 234 -2.12 10.62 11.87
C TYR A 234 -1.93 10.17 13.34
N VAL A 235 -1.16 10.93 14.13
CA VAL A 235 -0.89 10.62 15.55
C VAL A 235 -2.18 10.63 16.37
N GLN A 236 -3.05 11.62 16.15
CA GLN A 236 -4.36 11.68 16.82
C GLN A 236 -5.25 10.49 16.48
N THR A 237 -5.22 10.05 15.22
CA THR A 237 -6.06 8.94 14.76
C THR A 237 -5.61 7.62 15.37
N ILE A 238 -4.31 7.36 15.44
CA ILE A 238 -3.77 6.18 16.16
C ILE A 238 -4.22 6.20 17.62
N GLY A 239 -4.00 7.32 18.33
CA GLY A 239 -4.40 7.44 19.74
C GLY A 239 -5.90 7.20 19.94
N LYS A 240 -6.76 7.80 19.10
CA LYS A 240 -8.21 7.61 19.11
C LYS A 240 -8.59 6.14 18.87
N MET A 241 -7.92 5.46 17.96
CA MET A 241 -8.20 4.07 17.62
C MET A 241 -7.78 3.13 18.73
N LEU A 242 -6.64 3.36 19.38
CA LEU A 242 -6.25 2.59 20.56
C LEU A 242 -7.26 2.72 21.73
N THR A 243 -8.01 3.82 21.81
CA THR A 243 -9.04 4.01 22.84
C THR A 243 -10.40 3.42 22.47
N ASN A 244 -10.84 3.61 21.22
CA ASN A 244 -12.25 3.45 20.84
C ASN A 244 -12.55 2.21 19.99
N GLU A 245 -11.54 1.54 19.45
CA GLU A 245 -11.72 0.37 18.60
C GLU A 245 -11.90 -0.93 19.39
N ASN A 246 -12.24 -1.99 18.68
CA ASN A 246 -12.32 -3.33 19.26
C ASN A 246 -10.93 -3.86 19.64
N GLY A 247 -10.89 -4.92 20.45
CA GLY A 247 -9.63 -5.47 20.95
C GLY A 247 -8.68 -6.02 19.87
N ASN A 248 -9.19 -6.51 18.74
CA ASN A 248 -8.36 -7.03 17.65
C ASN A 248 -7.66 -5.88 16.91
N SER A 249 -8.40 -4.82 16.58
CA SER A 249 -7.85 -3.59 16.02
C SER A 249 -6.74 -3.00 16.92
N ILE A 250 -6.96 -2.94 18.24
CA ILE A 250 -5.95 -2.43 19.17
C ILE A 250 -4.69 -3.30 19.16
N VAL A 251 -4.86 -4.62 19.15
CA VAL A 251 -3.73 -5.57 19.08
C VAL A 251 -2.97 -5.39 17.76
N GLU A 252 -3.64 -5.34 16.61
CA GLU A 252 -3.01 -5.17 15.31
C GLU A 252 -2.19 -3.87 15.23
N ILE A 253 -2.76 -2.74 15.67
CA ILE A 253 -2.06 -1.46 15.71
C ILE A 253 -0.86 -1.54 16.66
N SER A 254 -1.04 -2.16 17.83
CA SER A 254 0.01 -2.31 18.83
C SER A 254 1.19 -3.14 18.34
N GLU A 255 0.94 -4.28 17.68
CA GLU A 255 1.97 -5.19 17.18
C GLU A 255 2.78 -4.54 16.03
N ASN A 256 2.16 -3.60 15.30
CA ASN A 256 2.82 -2.85 14.24
C ASN A 256 3.52 -1.56 14.71
N LEU A 257 3.52 -1.23 16.01
CA LEU A 257 4.19 -0.01 16.52
C LEU A 257 5.68 0.03 16.13
N SER A 258 6.37 -1.11 16.13
CA SER A 258 7.78 -1.23 15.75
C SER A 258 8.08 -0.81 14.31
N ASN A 259 7.07 -0.82 13.44
CA ASN A 259 7.17 -0.40 12.05
C ASN A 259 6.96 1.12 11.86
N LEU A 260 6.67 1.85 12.93
CA LEU A 260 6.43 3.29 12.90
C LEU A 260 7.71 4.06 13.28
N ASN A 261 7.84 5.27 12.77
CA ASN A 261 8.87 6.21 13.16
C ASN A 261 8.27 7.38 13.95
N LEU A 262 7.87 7.08 15.18
CA LEU A 262 7.37 8.04 16.16
C LEU A 262 8.53 8.62 16.99
N ASP A 263 8.53 9.94 17.18
CA ASP A 263 9.32 10.55 18.25
C ASP A 263 8.74 10.23 19.64
N ILE A 264 9.42 10.66 20.69
CA ILE A 264 9.01 10.33 22.05
C ILE A 264 7.71 11.05 22.43
N GLU A 265 7.51 12.29 21.98
CA GLU A 265 6.30 13.08 22.25
C GLU A 265 5.06 12.47 21.59
N GLU A 266 5.19 12.02 20.34
CA GLU A 266 4.14 11.36 19.55
C GLU A 266 3.77 10.01 20.17
N LEU A 267 4.78 9.21 20.54
CA LEU A 267 4.57 7.94 21.22
C LEU A 267 3.84 8.15 22.56
N ASP A 268 4.28 9.12 23.36
CA ASP A 268 3.64 9.50 24.62
C ASP A 268 2.17 9.86 24.41
N GLN A 269 1.86 10.67 23.39
CA GLN A 269 0.50 11.10 23.08
C GLN A 269 -0.40 9.91 22.69
N ILE A 270 0.10 9.03 21.84
CA ILE A 270 -0.62 7.82 21.40
C ILE A 270 -0.91 6.93 22.61
N MET A 271 0.11 6.67 23.42
CA MET A 271 0.00 5.71 24.53
C MET A 271 -0.86 6.23 25.68
N LYS A 272 -0.78 7.53 26.02
CA LYS A 272 -1.66 8.17 27.01
C LYS A 272 -3.14 7.98 26.70
N SER A 273 -3.49 7.96 25.41
CA SER A 273 -4.87 7.73 24.95
C SER A 273 -5.36 6.30 25.27
N SER A 274 -4.46 5.33 25.44
CA SER A 274 -4.77 3.92 25.65
C SER A 274 -4.80 3.47 27.13
N CYS A 275 -4.34 4.29 28.07
CA CYS A 275 -4.16 3.88 29.48
C CYS A 275 -5.48 3.47 30.19
N SER A 276 -6.62 3.98 29.72
CA SER A 276 -7.95 3.72 30.29
C SER A 276 -8.56 2.37 29.89
N ILE A 277 -7.91 1.60 29.01
CA ILE A 277 -8.42 0.29 28.55
C ILE A 277 -8.69 -0.64 29.74
N ALA A 278 -9.91 -1.18 29.84
CA ALA A 278 -10.28 -2.06 30.95
C ALA A 278 -9.67 -3.47 30.85
N SER A 279 -9.43 -3.95 29.63
CA SER A 279 -8.94 -5.31 29.37
C SER A 279 -7.46 -5.45 29.74
N GLN A 280 -7.19 -6.27 30.77
CA GLN A 280 -5.82 -6.58 31.21
C GLN A 280 -4.99 -7.28 30.12
N LYS A 281 -5.63 -8.12 29.29
CA LYS A 281 -4.95 -8.79 28.17
C LYS A 281 -4.44 -7.76 27.16
N ILE A 282 -5.28 -6.80 26.78
CA ILE A 282 -4.92 -5.76 25.80
C ILE A 282 -3.85 -4.84 26.38
N LYS A 283 -4.01 -4.43 27.65
CA LYS A 283 -2.99 -3.64 28.35
C LYS A 283 -1.61 -4.28 28.32
N LYS A 284 -1.53 -5.59 28.56
CA LYS A 284 -0.26 -6.33 28.50
C LYS A 284 0.36 -6.34 27.10
N VAL A 285 -0.46 -6.47 26.05
CA VAL A 285 0.03 -6.41 24.66
C VAL A 285 0.60 -5.02 24.36
N LEU A 286 -0.13 -3.96 24.73
CA LEU A 286 0.33 -2.58 24.59
C LEU A 286 1.62 -2.32 25.35
N GLU A 287 1.72 -2.78 26.60
CA GLU A 287 2.91 -2.65 27.42
C GLU A 287 4.13 -3.33 26.79
N VAL A 288 3.98 -4.57 26.31
CA VAL A 288 5.07 -5.32 25.66
C VAL A 288 5.56 -4.60 24.42
N ASN A 289 4.65 -4.26 23.50
CA ASN A 289 5.02 -3.62 22.23
C ASN A 289 5.58 -2.20 22.43
N PHE A 290 5.05 -1.45 23.40
CA PHE A 290 5.62 -0.16 23.81
C PHE A 290 7.05 -0.31 24.33
N ASN A 291 7.27 -1.25 25.25
CA ASN A 291 8.59 -1.49 25.84
C ASN A 291 9.61 -1.93 24.78
N ASP A 292 9.19 -2.76 23.82
CA ASP A 292 10.02 -3.15 22.69
C ASP A 292 10.36 -1.95 21.79
N TYR A 293 9.39 -1.06 21.53
CA TYR A 293 9.60 0.16 20.76
C TYR A 293 10.62 1.10 21.40
N ILE A 294 10.44 1.44 22.68
CA ILE A 294 11.36 2.37 23.39
C ILE A 294 12.77 1.79 23.47
N LYS A 295 12.90 0.47 23.62
CA LYS A 295 14.19 -0.22 23.66
C LYS A 295 14.88 -0.16 22.30
N ALA A 296 14.14 -0.36 21.22
CA ALA A 296 14.67 -0.26 19.87
C ALA A 296 15.13 1.17 19.52
N LYS A 297 14.41 2.19 19.99
CA LYS A 297 14.73 3.61 19.72
C LYS A 297 15.64 4.27 20.76
N ASN A 298 16.03 3.54 21.82
CA ASN A 298 16.80 4.06 22.96
C ASN A 298 16.14 5.26 23.67
N TYR A 299 14.82 5.23 23.83
CA TYR A 299 14.08 6.26 24.58
C TYR A 299 14.14 6.00 26.08
N ASN A 300 14.36 7.06 26.86
CA ASN A 300 14.42 6.98 28.32
C ASN A 300 13.06 7.30 28.93
N THR A 301 12.13 6.33 28.83
CA THR A 301 10.78 6.36 29.42
C THR A 301 10.36 4.93 29.76
N ASN A 302 9.21 4.72 30.40
CA ASN A 302 8.61 3.40 30.54
C ASN A 302 7.08 3.45 30.57
N TYR A 303 6.44 2.29 30.40
CA TYR A 303 4.98 2.23 30.28
C TYR A 303 4.25 2.79 31.50
N ASN A 304 4.78 2.60 32.72
CA ASN A 304 4.17 3.10 33.95
C ASN A 304 4.31 4.62 34.13
N GLU A 305 5.32 5.23 33.51
CA GLU A 305 5.47 6.70 33.48
C GLU A 305 4.44 7.33 32.54
N VAL A 306 4.13 6.68 31.42
CA VAL A 306 3.17 7.15 30.42
C VAL A 306 1.73 6.84 30.83
N CYS A 307 1.51 5.69 31.46
CA CYS A 307 0.22 5.20 31.96
C CYS A 307 0.24 4.94 33.48
N PRO A 308 0.17 6.00 34.31
CA PRO A 308 0.14 5.87 35.76
C PRO A 308 -1.18 5.31 36.34
#